data_AF-A0A520MZN5-F1
#
_entry.id   AF-A0A520MZN5-F1
#
_cell.length_a   1.000
_cell.length_b   1.000
_cell.length_c   1.000
_cell.angle_alpha   90.00
_cell.angle_beta   90.00
_cell.angle_gamma   90.00
#
_symmetry.space_group_name_H-M   'P 1'
#
loop_
_entity.id
_entity.type
_entity.pdbx_description
1 polymer ?
#
loop_
_entity_poly.entity_id
_entity_poly.type
_entity_poly.pdbx_seq_one_letter_code
_entity_poly.pdbx_strand_id
1 'polypeptide(L)'
;MDSFWYERVWMVVTLILGILIFIRGVFIIFFLDTIKKLFIVILKNYYKFTIPISLTMFFLAFFIVSTDYIGPQKDISSCRSDSVINVICDFYNPEDIVITPDKEFLLMSEFGGIGPYEEQKSGYFALLELSSGKKIIPNIVLGDNSWGNPSCSRNNLKFGPHGIDLIQRSDGMFQLGVINHFPEETVEMFQIVKNGKSWDFIWKG
;
A
#
# COMPACT_ATOMS: atom_id res chain seq x y z
N MET A 1 25.31 -1.23 8.80
CA MET A 1 25.07 0.16 8.35
C MET A 1 23.56 0.29 8.30
N ASP A 2 22.96 1.10 9.18
CA ASP A 2 21.50 1.08 9.45
C ASP A 2 20.68 1.29 8.16
N SER A 3 19.80 0.34 7.85
CA SER A 3 19.02 0.24 6.61
C SER A 3 17.91 1.30 6.46
N PHE A 4 17.69 2.13 7.47
CA PHE A 4 16.60 3.12 7.52
C PHE A 4 17.08 4.57 7.64
N TRP A 5 18.30 4.84 7.19
CA TRP A 5 18.86 6.20 7.25
C TRP A 5 17.99 7.21 6.50
N TYR A 6 17.36 6.82 5.39
CA TYR A 6 16.49 7.69 4.58
C TYR A 6 15.23 8.14 5.33
N GLU A 7 14.62 7.28 6.14
CA GLU A 7 13.44 7.64 6.96
C GLU A 7 13.80 8.64 8.05
N ARG A 8 14.99 8.48 8.66
CA ARG A 8 15.49 9.42 9.68
C ARG A 8 15.90 10.75 9.07
N VAL A 9 16.43 10.76 7.85
CA VAL A 9 16.81 11.99 7.14
C VAL A 9 15.61 12.89 6.94
N TRP A 10 14.47 12.38 6.49
CA TRP A 10 13.28 13.23 6.28
C TRP A 10 12.74 13.83 7.56
N MET A 11 12.69 13.07 8.66
CA MET A 11 12.29 13.61 9.96
C MET A 11 13.25 14.71 10.44
N VAL A 12 14.55 14.51 10.30
CA VAL A 12 15.58 15.49 10.71
C VAL A 12 15.53 16.72 9.82
N VAL A 13 15.39 16.56 8.50
CA VAL A 13 15.26 17.66 7.54
C VAL A 13 14.02 18.50 7.85
N THR A 14 12.86 17.88 8.06
CA THR A 14 11.63 18.61 8.40
C THR A 14 11.75 19.33 9.74
N LEU A 15 12.37 18.72 10.76
CA LEU A 15 12.63 19.38 12.06
C LEU A 15 13.55 20.59 11.89
N ILE A 16 14.65 20.45 11.15
CA ILE A 16 15.60 21.54 10.88
C ILE A 16 14.92 22.67 10.11
N LEU A 17 14.15 22.35 9.07
CA LEU A 17 13.38 23.35 8.31
C LEU A 17 12.37 24.08 9.20
N GLY A 18 11.67 23.35 10.08
CA GLY A 18 10.77 23.95 11.08
C GLY A 18 11.48 24.92 12.00
N ILE A 19 12.64 24.54 12.55
CA ILE A 19 13.48 25.41 13.39
C ILE A 19 13.94 26.65 12.62
N LEU A 20 14.39 26.49 11.37
CA LEU A 20 14.83 27.62 10.53
C LEU A 20 13.69 28.59 10.23
N ILE A 21 12.48 28.09 9.94
CA ILE A 21 11.29 28.92 9.72
C ILE A 21 10.91 29.67 11.01
N PHE A 22 10.96 29.00 12.16
CA PHE A 22 10.69 29.63 13.45
C PHE A 22 11.71 30.74 13.75
N ILE A 23 13.01 30.46 13.63
CA ILE A 23 14.08 31.46 13.79
C ILE A 23 13.88 32.64 12.84
N ARG A 24 13.54 32.37 11.58
CA ARG A 24 13.21 33.42 10.59
C ARG A 24 12.04 34.29 11.07
N GLY A 25 10.97 33.70 11.58
CA GLY A 25 9.83 34.44 12.12
C GLY A 25 10.22 35.35 13.29
N VAL A 26 10.96 34.81 14.26
CA VAL A 26 11.50 35.58 15.39
C VAL A 26 12.39 36.72 14.89
N PHE A 27 13.30 36.45 13.97
CA PHE A 27 14.20 37.46 13.41
C PHE A 27 13.44 38.60 12.72
N ILE A 28 12.39 38.30 11.96
CA ILE A 28 11.58 39.33 11.29
C ILE A 28 10.90 40.25 12.30
N ILE A 29 10.39 39.71 13.41
CA ILE A 29 9.71 40.49 14.45
C ILE A 29 10.68 41.48 15.10
N PHE A 30 11.88 41.02 15.49
CA PHE A 30 12.83 41.86 16.22
C PHE A 30 13.66 42.80 15.33
N PHE A 31 13.83 42.50 14.04
CA PHE A 31 14.71 43.26 13.13
C PHE A 31 13.98 43.89 11.93
N LEU A 32 12.68 44.13 12.06
CA LEU A 32 11.81 44.61 10.99
C LEU A 32 12.33 45.88 10.28
N ASP A 33 12.82 46.86 11.03
CA ASP A 33 13.30 48.12 10.43
C ASP A 33 14.62 47.97 9.68
N THR A 34 15.50 47.08 10.15
CA THR A 34 16.73 46.71 9.43
C THR A 34 16.38 45.99 8.13
N ILE A 35 15.41 45.08 8.17
CA ILE A 35 14.93 44.36 6.98
C ILE A 35 14.31 45.33 5.97
N LYS A 36 13.50 46.31 6.39
CA LYS A 36 12.93 47.34 5.50
C LYS A 36 14.03 48.13 4.78
N LYS A 37 15.07 48.56 5.52
CA LYS A 37 16.21 49.28 4.92
C LYS A 37 16.95 48.40 3.90
N LEU A 38 17.20 47.15 4.25
CA LEU A 38 17.84 46.18 3.35
C LEU A 38 16.99 45.91 2.09
N PHE A 39 15.67 45.78 2.26
CA PHE A 39 14.73 45.55 1.17
C PHE A 39 14.75 46.70 0.15
N ILE A 40 14.81 47.96 0.62
CA ILE A 40 14.95 49.13 -0.25
C ILE A 40 16.27 49.06 -1.05
N VAL A 41 17.37 48.64 -0.42
CA VAL A 41 18.67 48.47 -1.09
C VAL A 41 18.63 47.36 -2.14
N ILE A 42 17.98 46.23 -1.83
CA ILE A 42 17.79 45.10 -2.75
C ILE A 42 16.94 45.54 -3.95
N LEU A 43 15.81 46.22 -3.73
CA LEU A 43 14.95 46.71 -4.81
C LEU A 43 15.66 47.72 -5.71
N LYS A 44 16.44 48.64 -5.13
CA LYS A 44 17.23 49.61 -5.90
C LYS A 44 18.26 48.93 -6.82
N ASN A 45 18.73 47.75 -6.44
CA ASN A 45 19.70 46.96 -7.20
C ASN A 45 19.12 45.62 -7.66
N TYR A 46 17.82 45.58 -7.99
CA TYR A 46 17.05 44.36 -8.16
C TYR A 46 17.74 43.31 -9.02
N TYR A 47 18.13 43.66 -10.24
CA TYR A 47 18.77 42.70 -11.16
C TYR A 47 20.13 42.19 -10.67
N LYS A 48 20.87 42.99 -9.89
CA LYS A 48 22.17 42.60 -9.33
C LYS A 48 22.02 41.49 -8.28
N PHE A 49 20.90 41.46 -7.56
CA PHE A 49 20.65 40.47 -6.51
C PHE A 49 19.78 39.30 -7.00
N THR A 50 18.70 39.57 -7.74
CA THR A 50 17.74 38.54 -8.14
C THR A 50 18.34 37.56 -9.14
N ILE A 51 19.15 38.02 -10.11
CA ILE A 51 19.77 37.13 -11.11
C ILE A 51 20.67 36.06 -10.46
N PRO A 52 21.66 36.39 -9.61
CA PRO A 52 22.50 35.36 -8.98
C PRO A 52 21.71 34.47 -8.01
N ILE A 53 20.70 35.00 -7.30
CA ILE A 53 19.83 34.19 -6.44
C ILE A 53 19.06 33.17 -7.27
N SER A 54 18.41 33.59 -8.35
CA SER A 54 17.65 32.71 -9.24
C SER A 54 18.54 31.64 -9.88
N LEU A 55 19.75 32.01 -10.32
CA LEU A 55 20.72 31.04 -10.83
C LEU A 55 21.11 30.03 -9.76
N THR A 56 21.41 30.49 -8.54
CA THR A 56 21.75 29.61 -7.42
C THR A 56 20.61 28.65 -7.09
N MET A 57 19.36 29.14 -7.06
CA MET A 57 18.20 28.28 -6.83
C MET A 57 17.99 27.27 -7.96
N PHE A 58 18.20 27.67 -9.21
CA PHE A 58 18.15 26.77 -10.37
C PHE A 58 19.22 25.66 -10.28
N PHE A 59 20.46 26.02 -9.92
CA PHE A 59 21.53 25.05 -9.70
C PHE A 59 21.22 24.10 -8.55
N LEU A 60 20.66 24.60 -7.44
CA LEU A 60 20.24 23.76 -6.31
C LEU A 60 19.12 22.80 -6.70
N ALA A 61 18.11 23.27 -7.44
CA ALA A 61 17.03 22.42 -7.92
C ALA A 61 17.56 21.31 -8.85
N PHE A 62 18.44 21.67 -9.80
CA PHE A 62 19.09 20.71 -10.68
C PHE A 62 19.95 19.70 -9.89
N PHE A 63 20.70 20.18 -8.90
CA PHE A 63 21.49 19.32 -8.02
C PHE A 63 20.60 18.31 -7.30
N ILE A 64 19.52 18.75 -6.65
CA ILE A 64 18.58 17.86 -5.96
C ILE A 64 18.04 16.79 -6.90
N VAL A 65 17.49 17.19 -8.05
CA VAL A 65 16.92 16.26 -9.04
C VAL A 65 17.97 15.29 -9.60
N SER A 66 19.18 15.77 -9.87
CA SER A 66 20.26 14.91 -10.37
C SER A 66 20.81 13.96 -9.30
N THR A 67 20.66 14.29 -8.02
CA THR A 67 21.04 13.42 -6.89
C THR A 67 19.91 12.51 -6.39
N ASP A 68 18.69 12.64 -6.92
CA ASP A 68 17.53 11.79 -6.57
C ASP A 68 17.60 10.39 -7.21
N TYR A 69 18.81 9.94 -7.54
CA TYR A 69 19.03 8.62 -8.08
C TYR A 69 18.95 7.59 -6.95
N ILE A 70 17.84 6.88 -6.90
CA ILE A 70 17.56 5.78 -5.93
C ILE A 70 18.51 4.58 -6.13
N GLY A 71 19.30 4.56 -7.20
CA GLY A 71 20.13 3.41 -7.57
C GLY A 71 19.44 2.51 -8.60
N PRO A 72 20.14 1.51 -9.13
CA PRO A 72 19.50 0.47 -9.94
C PRO A 72 18.51 -0.30 -9.07
N GLN A 73 17.22 -0.22 -9.40
CA GLN A 73 16.23 -1.10 -8.77
C GLN A 73 16.49 -2.52 -9.24
N LYS A 74 16.53 -3.45 -8.30
CA LYS A 74 16.71 -4.86 -8.63
C LYS A 74 15.45 -5.37 -9.33
N ASP A 75 15.61 -5.85 -10.54
CA ASP A 75 14.50 -6.43 -11.30
C ASP A 75 14.06 -7.75 -10.65
N ILE A 76 12.89 -7.71 -10.02
CA ILE A 76 12.24 -8.87 -9.40
C ILE A 76 11.31 -9.61 -10.37
N SER A 77 11.23 -9.20 -11.64
CA SER A 77 10.39 -9.86 -12.67
C SER A 77 10.73 -11.34 -12.85
N SER A 78 12.00 -11.72 -12.60
CA SER A 78 12.43 -13.11 -12.65
C SER A 78 11.89 -13.98 -11.51
N CYS A 79 11.26 -13.37 -10.49
CA CYS A 79 10.78 -13.99 -9.26
C CYS A 79 11.78 -15.00 -8.67
N ARG A 80 12.96 -14.50 -8.29
CA ARG A 80 14.04 -15.31 -7.69
C ARG A 80 14.50 -14.72 -6.37
N SER A 81 14.57 -15.57 -5.37
CA SER A 81 15.17 -15.22 -4.08
C SER A 81 16.64 -14.88 -4.25
N ASP A 82 17.15 -14.05 -3.35
CA ASP A 82 18.56 -13.71 -3.27
C ASP A 82 19.08 -13.82 -1.82
N SER A 83 20.27 -13.29 -1.54
CA SER A 83 20.88 -13.35 -0.21
C SER A 83 20.19 -12.49 0.84
N VAL A 84 19.26 -11.63 0.46
CA VAL A 84 18.59 -10.62 1.30
C VAL A 84 17.08 -10.88 1.37
N ILE A 85 16.44 -11.21 0.25
CA ILE A 85 14.99 -11.35 0.12
C ILE A 85 14.65 -12.74 -0.40
N ASN A 86 13.75 -13.43 0.31
CA ASN A 86 13.08 -14.62 -0.19
C ASN A 86 11.76 -14.21 -0.83
N VAL A 87 11.52 -14.66 -2.06
CA VAL A 87 10.27 -14.42 -2.79
C VAL A 87 9.51 -15.73 -2.99
N ILE A 88 8.19 -15.62 -2.90
CA ILE A 88 7.25 -16.69 -3.20
C ILE A 88 6.52 -16.29 -4.47
N CYS A 89 6.57 -17.16 -5.47
CA CYS A 89 6.05 -16.89 -6.81
C CYS A 89 4.64 -17.46 -6.98
N ASP A 90 4.08 -17.25 -8.17
CA ASP A 90 2.78 -17.78 -8.61
C ASP A 90 1.54 -17.17 -7.94
N PHE A 91 1.73 -16.08 -7.18
CA PHE A 91 0.64 -15.22 -6.71
C PHE A 91 0.44 -14.04 -7.67
N TYR A 92 -0.81 -13.64 -7.87
CA TYR A 92 -1.20 -12.58 -8.79
C TYR A 92 -1.92 -11.48 -8.03
N ASN A 93 -1.32 -10.29 -7.95
CA ASN A 93 -1.86 -9.14 -7.22
C ASN A 93 -2.39 -9.50 -5.81
N PRO A 94 -1.59 -10.15 -4.93
CA PRO A 94 -2.03 -10.41 -3.55
C PRO A 94 -2.19 -9.07 -2.82
N GLU A 95 -3.42 -8.65 -2.57
CA GLU A 95 -3.70 -7.32 -2.01
C GLU A 95 -3.82 -7.34 -0.49
N ASP A 96 -4.56 -8.32 0.05
CA ASP A 96 -4.73 -8.47 1.51
C ASP A 96 -4.55 -9.94 1.94
N ILE A 97 -4.29 -10.15 3.23
CA ILE A 97 -3.83 -11.43 3.78
C ILE A 97 -4.33 -11.67 5.20
N VAL A 98 -4.82 -12.88 5.45
CA VAL A 98 -5.22 -13.35 6.78
C VAL A 98 -4.63 -14.73 7.09
N ILE A 99 -4.43 -15.04 8.37
CA ILE A 99 -3.94 -16.36 8.79
C ILE A 99 -5.11 -17.31 9.03
N THR A 100 -5.00 -18.57 8.58
CA THR A 100 -6.04 -19.58 8.83
C THR A 100 -6.08 -19.99 10.31
N PRO A 101 -7.20 -20.55 10.80
CA PRO A 101 -7.36 -20.88 12.21
C PRO A 101 -6.33 -21.88 12.77
N ASP A 102 -5.86 -22.80 11.91
CA ASP A 102 -4.80 -23.77 12.26
C ASP A 102 -3.39 -23.17 12.20
N LYS A 103 -3.23 -21.94 11.70
CA LYS A 103 -1.96 -21.25 11.47
C LYS A 103 -1.01 -22.00 10.53
N GLU A 104 -1.56 -22.83 9.66
CA GLU A 104 -0.80 -23.58 8.65
C GLU A 104 -0.75 -22.85 7.30
N PHE A 105 -1.69 -21.91 7.06
CA PHE A 105 -1.82 -21.19 5.80
C PHE A 105 -1.98 -19.68 6.00
N LEU A 106 -1.51 -18.94 5.00
CA LEU A 106 -1.95 -17.56 4.76
C LEU A 106 -2.93 -17.54 3.60
N LEU A 107 -4.12 -17.01 3.83
CA LEU A 107 -5.17 -16.80 2.84
C LEU A 107 -5.00 -15.40 2.27
N MET A 108 -4.80 -15.31 0.96
CA MET A 108 -4.66 -14.06 0.22
C MET A 108 -5.85 -13.82 -0.71
N SER A 109 -6.24 -12.56 -0.83
CA SER A 109 -7.10 -12.06 -1.90
C SER A 109 -6.24 -11.65 -3.10
N GLU A 110 -6.46 -12.27 -4.25
CA GLU A 110 -5.79 -11.94 -5.51
C GLU A 110 -6.66 -10.97 -6.29
N PHE A 111 -6.31 -9.69 -6.22
CA PHE A 111 -7.15 -8.59 -6.65
C PHE A 111 -7.31 -8.53 -8.18
N GLY A 112 -8.58 -8.46 -8.60
CA GLY A 112 -9.00 -8.41 -9.99
C GLY A 112 -8.97 -7.01 -10.63
N GLY A 113 -8.55 -5.97 -9.90
CA GLY A 113 -8.55 -4.59 -10.40
C GLY A 113 -9.87 -3.85 -10.16
N ILE A 114 -9.80 -2.51 -10.14
CA ILE A 114 -10.93 -1.61 -9.97
C ILE A 114 -10.82 -0.43 -10.94
N GLY A 115 -11.95 -0.08 -11.56
CA GLY A 115 -12.02 1.08 -12.45
C GLY A 115 -11.91 2.40 -11.68
N PRO A 116 -11.39 3.48 -12.30
CA PRO A 116 -10.95 3.59 -13.70
C PRO A 116 -9.46 3.24 -13.94
N TYR A 117 -8.74 2.82 -12.90
CA TYR A 117 -7.29 2.60 -12.98
C TYR A 117 -6.91 1.31 -13.70
N GLU A 118 -7.72 0.25 -13.53
CA GLU A 118 -7.65 -0.99 -14.30
C GLU A 118 -9.05 -1.47 -14.68
N GLU A 119 -9.15 -2.28 -15.73
CA GLU A 119 -10.41 -2.95 -16.08
C GLU A 119 -10.77 -3.96 -14.98
N GLN A 120 -12.01 -3.87 -14.45
CA GLN A 120 -12.53 -4.83 -13.48
C GLN A 120 -12.63 -6.22 -14.12
N LYS A 121 -11.85 -7.17 -13.59
CA LYS A 121 -11.89 -8.60 -13.96
C LYS A 121 -12.06 -9.46 -12.72
N SER A 122 -12.36 -10.73 -12.93
CA SER A 122 -12.34 -11.70 -11.82
C SER A 122 -10.91 -11.83 -11.28
N GLY A 123 -10.79 -11.70 -9.97
CA GLY A 123 -9.66 -12.16 -9.18
C GLY A 123 -9.88 -13.57 -8.65
N TYR A 124 -9.05 -13.96 -7.66
CA TYR A 124 -9.04 -15.30 -7.06
C TYR A 124 -8.75 -15.24 -5.56
N PHE A 125 -8.92 -16.37 -4.88
CA PHE A 125 -8.37 -16.57 -3.55
C PHE A 125 -7.24 -17.57 -3.63
N ALA A 126 -6.24 -17.41 -2.77
CA ALA A 126 -5.10 -18.31 -2.72
C ALA A 126 -4.70 -18.60 -1.29
N LEU A 127 -4.37 -19.86 -1.00
CA LEU A 127 -3.81 -20.31 0.27
C LEU A 127 -2.32 -20.58 0.07
N LEU A 128 -1.47 -19.90 0.82
CA LEU A 128 -0.05 -20.19 0.93
C LEU A 128 0.19 -21.15 2.08
N GLU A 129 0.63 -22.37 1.78
CA GLU A 129 1.07 -23.32 2.80
C GLU A 129 2.41 -22.85 3.42
N LEU A 130 2.41 -22.51 4.70
CA LEU A 130 3.57 -21.91 5.36
C LEU A 130 4.78 -22.85 5.45
N SER A 131 4.54 -24.16 5.50
CA SER A 131 5.59 -25.16 5.64
C SER A 131 6.39 -25.37 4.34
N SER A 132 5.75 -25.22 3.18
CA SER A 132 6.32 -25.55 1.87
C SER A 132 6.46 -24.35 0.94
N GLY A 133 5.78 -23.24 1.22
CA GLY A 133 5.68 -22.09 0.33
C GLY A 133 4.75 -22.32 -0.86
N LYS A 134 3.98 -23.42 -0.88
CA LYS A 134 3.13 -23.80 -2.02
C LYS A 134 1.81 -23.02 -2.03
N LYS A 135 1.43 -22.53 -3.22
CA LYS A 135 0.09 -22.00 -3.50
C LYS A 135 -0.93 -23.11 -3.69
N ILE A 136 -2.08 -22.97 -3.04
CA ILE A 136 -3.26 -23.82 -3.18
C ILE A 136 -4.45 -22.92 -3.52
N ILE A 137 -5.24 -23.31 -4.51
CA ILE A 137 -6.49 -22.61 -4.84
C ILE A 137 -7.62 -23.29 -4.05
N PRO A 138 -8.33 -22.57 -3.17
CA PRO A 138 -9.44 -23.15 -2.42
C PRO A 138 -10.58 -23.53 -3.36
N ASN A 139 -11.23 -24.66 -3.10
CA ASN A 139 -12.47 -24.97 -3.79
C ASN A 139 -13.59 -24.09 -3.22
N ILE A 140 -14.36 -23.45 -4.11
CA ILE A 140 -15.46 -22.55 -3.72
C ILE A 140 -16.76 -23.15 -4.21
N VAL A 141 -17.75 -23.22 -3.33
CA VAL A 141 -19.11 -23.67 -3.66
C VAL A 141 -20.14 -22.66 -3.18
N LEU A 142 -21.29 -22.60 -3.86
CA LEU A 142 -22.43 -21.84 -3.37
C LEU A 142 -23.09 -22.59 -2.21
N GLY A 143 -23.32 -21.91 -1.10
CA GLY A 143 -24.13 -22.40 0.00
C GLY A 143 -25.42 -21.60 0.16
N ASP A 144 -26.08 -21.81 1.29
CA ASP A 144 -27.27 -21.07 1.65
C ASP A 144 -26.90 -19.64 2.07
N ASN A 145 -27.47 -18.65 1.39
CA ASN A 145 -27.34 -17.22 1.71
C ASN A 145 -27.98 -16.92 3.08
N SER A 146 -27.22 -17.23 4.13
CA SER A 146 -27.68 -17.24 5.53
C SER A 146 -26.95 -16.20 6.37
N TRP A 147 -25.89 -15.58 5.84
CA TRP A 147 -25.09 -14.57 6.53
C TRP A 147 -25.19 -13.19 5.88
N GLY A 148 -25.36 -13.14 4.56
CA GLY A 148 -25.55 -11.91 3.82
C GLY A 148 -26.99 -11.40 3.83
N ASN A 149 -27.27 -10.42 2.96
CA ASN A 149 -28.63 -9.95 2.72
C ASN A 149 -29.41 -11.04 1.96
N PRO A 150 -30.63 -11.42 2.37
CA PRO A 150 -31.43 -12.44 1.68
C PRO A 150 -31.68 -12.19 0.18
N SER A 151 -31.56 -10.94 -0.29
CA SER A 151 -31.67 -10.60 -1.71
C SER A 151 -30.38 -10.87 -2.51
N CYS A 152 -29.23 -11.07 -1.85
CA CYS A 152 -28.00 -11.45 -2.51
C CYS A 152 -28.19 -12.81 -3.20
N SER A 153 -27.88 -12.87 -4.48
CA SER A 153 -27.88 -14.12 -5.22
C SER A 153 -26.72 -14.11 -6.20
N ARG A 154 -26.09 -15.27 -6.37
CA ARG A 154 -25.03 -15.46 -7.36
C ARG A 154 -25.37 -16.64 -8.24
N ASN A 155 -25.11 -16.46 -9.53
CA ASN A 155 -25.26 -17.50 -10.55
C ASN A 155 -23.91 -18.04 -11.04
N ASN A 156 -22.79 -17.49 -10.54
CA ASN A 156 -21.44 -17.89 -10.90
C ASN A 156 -20.47 -17.69 -9.72
N LEU A 157 -19.30 -18.30 -9.83
CA LEU A 157 -18.25 -18.31 -8.80
C LEU A 157 -17.05 -17.41 -9.19
N LYS A 158 -17.28 -16.35 -9.96
CA LYS A 158 -16.26 -15.35 -10.26
C LYS A 158 -16.37 -14.23 -9.24
N PHE A 159 -15.26 -13.83 -8.64
CA PHE A 159 -15.17 -12.81 -7.60
C PHE A 159 -14.03 -11.85 -7.93
N GLY A 160 -14.09 -10.62 -7.43
CA GLY A 160 -13.01 -9.64 -7.49
C GLY A 160 -12.61 -9.25 -6.07
N PRO A 161 -11.97 -10.16 -5.31
CA PRO A 161 -11.69 -9.94 -3.90
C PRO A 161 -10.61 -8.88 -3.70
N HIS A 162 -10.73 -8.11 -2.63
CA HIS A 162 -9.80 -7.06 -2.23
C HIS A 162 -9.54 -7.22 -0.72
N GLY A 163 -9.89 -6.25 0.11
CA GLY A 163 -9.79 -6.39 1.57
C GLY A 163 -10.54 -7.61 2.12
N ILE A 164 -9.95 -8.31 3.08
CA ILE A 164 -10.50 -9.53 3.69
C ILE A 164 -10.31 -9.53 5.22
N ASP A 165 -11.25 -10.14 5.94
CA ASP A 165 -11.09 -10.40 7.38
C ASP A 165 -11.70 -11.75 7.76
N LEU A 166 -11.07 -12.44 8.72
CA LEU A 166 -11.45 -13.77 9.14
C LEU A 166 -11.70 -13.81 10.65
N ILE A 167 -12.94 -14.13 11.02
CA ILE A 167 -13.35 -14.27 12.42
C ILE A 167 -13.90 -15.67 12.70
N GLN A 168 -13.84 -16.06 13.97
CA GLN A 168 -14.67 -17.14 14.48
C GLN A 168 -15.97 -16.55 15.04
N ARG A 169 -17.10 -17.02 14.52
CA ARG A 169 -18.44 -16.62 14.98
C ARG A 169 -18.77 -17.25 16.34
N SER A 170 -19.83 -16.76 16.97
CA SER A 170 -20.34 -17.30 18.24
C SER A 170 -20.84 -18.74 18.16
N ASP A 171 -21.23 -19.18 16.96
CA ASP A 171 -21.63 -20.57 16.66
C ASP A 171 -20.43 -21.49 16.38
N GLY A 172 -19.20 -20.97 16.48
CA GLY A 172 -17.95 -21.69 16.27
C GLY A 172 -17.50 -21.78 14.81
N MET A 173 -18.33 -21.35 13.86
CA MET A 173 -18.00 -21.36 12.43
C MET A 173 -17.02 -20.24 12.09
N PHE A 174 -16.12 -20.49 11.14
CA PHE A 174 -15.19 -19.48 10.65
C PHE A 174 -15.79 -18.72 9.47
N GLN A 175 -15.88 -17.40 9.60
CA GLN A 175 -16.45 -16.50 8.61
C GLN A 175 -15.37 -15.59 8.05
N LEU A 176 -15.20 -15.66 6.74
CA LEU A 176 -14.41 -14.73 5.95
C LEU A 176 -15.35 -13.67 5.36
N GLY A 177 -15.13 -12.40 5.71
CA GLY A 177 -15.72 -11.26 5.03
C GLY A 177 -14.78 -10.76 3.93
N VAL A 178 -15.33 -10.44 2.76
CA VAL A 178 -14.56 -10.06 1.58
C VAL A 178 -15.15 -8.83 0.93
N ILE A 179 -14.35 -7.79 0.74
CA ILE A 179 -14.68 -6.69 -0.17
C ILE A 179 -14.55 -7.21 -1.60
N ASN A 180 -15.63 -7.10 -2.38
CA ASN A 180 -15.71 -7.65 -3.71
C ASN A 180 -16.06 -6.55 -4.73
N HIS A 181 -15.28 -6.49 -5.80
CA HIS A 181 -15.42 -5.51 -6.89
C HIS A 181 -15.90 -6.13 -8.21
N PHE A 182 -16.23 -7.43 -8.23
CA PHE A 182 -16.65 -8.12 -9.45
C PHE A 182 -17.73 -9.20 -9.19
N PRO A 183 -18.80 -9.30 -10.00
CA PRO A 183 -19.16 -8.36 -11.08
C PRO A 183 -19.77 -7.05 -10.56
N GLU A 184 -20.13 -7.01 -9.28
CA GLU A 184 -20.74 -5.85 -8.61
C GLU A 184 -19.97 -5.54 -7.33
N GLU A 185 -20.14 -4.30 -6.84
CA GLU A 185 -19.57 -3.80 -5.59
C GLU A 185 -20.37 -4.33 -4.40
N THR A 186 -19.79 -5.29 -3.68
CA THR A 186 -20.46 -6.02 -2.60
C THR A 186 -19.51 -6.36 -1.46
N VAL A 187 -20.08 -6.74 -0.32
CA VAL A 187 -19.36 -7.45 0.74
C VAL A 187 -19.86 -8.87 0.75
N GLU A 188 -18.98 -9.82 0.44
CA GLU A 188 -19.29 -11.24 0.32
C GLU A 188 -18.87 -11.97 1.58
N MET A 189 -19.73 -12.88 2.04
CA MET A 189 -19.49 -13.69 3.22
C MET A 189 -19.24 -15.14 2.82
N PHE A 190 -18.15 -15.72 3.31
CA PHE A 190 -17.81 -17.12 3.08
C PHE A 190 -17.59 -17.83 4.40
N GLN A 191 -18.14 -19.03 4.52
CA GLN A 191 -17.69 -19.98 5.53
C GLN A 191 -16.42 -20.67 5.01
N ILE A 192 -15.35 -20.65 5.79
CA ILE A 192 -14.19 -21.50 5.50
C ILE A 192 -14.28 -22.81 6.28
N VAL A 193 -14.05 -23.93 5.61
CA VAL A 193 -14.11 -25.28 6.20
C VAL A 193 -12.84 -26.05 5.92
N LYS A 194 -12.32 -26.74 6.93
CA LYS A 194 -11.14 -27.59 6.75
C LYS A 194 -11.55 -28.84 5.96
N ASN A 195 -10.93 -29.07 4.81
CA ASN A 195 -11.10 -30.25 3.99
C ASN A 195 -9.76 -30.99 3.85
N GLY A 196 -9.62 -32.07 4.61
CA GLY A 196 -8.35 -32.80 4.71
C GLY A 196 -7.24 -31.90 5.27
N LYS A 197 -6.27 -31.56 4.41
CA LYS A 197 -5.11 -30.72 4.77
C LYS A 197 -5.22 -29.26 4.30
N SER A 198 -6.32 -28.85 3.69
CA SER A 198 -6.51 -27.48 3.18
C SER A 198 -7.85 -26.90 3.64
N TRP A 199 -8.16 -25.70 3.17
CA TRP A 199 -9.41 -24.99 3.43
C TRP A 199 -10.20 -24.79 2.14
N ASP A 200 -11.50 -25.08 2.21
CA ASP A 200 -12.49 -24.83 1.15
C ASP A 200 -13.47 -23.77 1.60
N PHE A 201 -14.07 -23.06 0.65
CA PHE A 201 -14.96 -21.93 0.92
C PHE A 201 -16.39 -22.26 0.49
N ILE A 202 -17.34 -21.94 1.35
CA ILE A 202 -18.76 -22.02 1.06
C ILE A 202 -19.29 -20.59 1.08
N TRP A 203 -19.78 -20.10 -0.04
CA TRP A 203 -20.40 -18.78 -0.11
C TRP A 203 -21.71 -18.75 0.68
N LYS A 204 -21.91 -17.71 1.49
CA LYS A 204 -23.00 -17.57 2.46
C LYS A 204 -23.77 -16.26 2.35
N GLY A 205 -23.55 -15.48 1.29
CA GLY A 205 -24.31 -14.26 1.01
C GLY A 205 -23.47 -13.02 0.79
#